data_AF-A0A1G1G614-F1
#
_entry.id   AF-A0A1G1G614-F1
#
_cell.length_a   1.000
_cell.length_b   1.000
_cell.length_c   1.000
_cell.angle_alpha   90.00
_cell.angle_beta   90.00
_cell.angle_gamma   90.00
#
_symmetry.space_group_name_H-M   'P 1'
#
loop_
_entity.id
_entity.type
_entity.pdbx_description
1 polymer ?
#
loop_
_entity_poly.entity_id
_entity_poly.type
_entity_poly.pdbx_seq_one_letter_code
_entity_poly.pdbx_strand_id
1 'polypeptide(L)'
;MRIREYGLLLLLIAALAAIPACATGERVSPTVAEPGGDISRALRQAEHYTALGQYAEALMLYAELYDSCKDGNIAETYIAVGKQVREKADRALQKRDFAHAGSLYSVLLESRVTDAALPGKLSFDNDYLKRQLKTCSQALLETGLIKYRDEKLDEAIAAWEKILAFDPGNKTILKAIDTANRQRNSLKRMP
;
A
#
# COMPACT_ATOMS: atom_id res chain seq x y z
N MET A 1 -42.21 34.08 7.76
CA MET A 1 -43.37 33.85 8.64
C MET A 1 -43.44 32.35 8.90
N ARG A 2 -43.17 31.90 10.15
CA ARG A 2 -43.21 30.54 10.76
C ARG A 2 -42.30 29.48 10.09
N ILE A 3 -41.22 28.91 10.65
CA ILE A 3 -40.76 28.45 11.98
C ILE A 3 -41.74 27.56 12.76
N ARG A 4 -41.22 26.36 13.10
CA ARG A 4 -41.51 25.41 14.19
C ARG A 4 -42.41 24.25 13.83
N GLU A 5 -41.86 23.03 13.86
CA GLU A 5 -42.35 21.91 14.66
C GLU A 5 -41.16 21.07 15.16
N TYR A 6 -40.65 21.44 16.35
CA TYR A 6 -39.94 20.52 17.24
C TYR A 6 -40.96 20.14 18.32
N GLY A 7 -41.44 18.90 18.31
CA GLY A 7 -42.22 18.29 19.39
C GLY A 7 -41.54 16.96 19.73
N LEU A 8 -40.71 16.87 20.77
CA LEU A 8 -41.11 16.70 22.16
C LEU A 8 -41.80 15.35 22.38
N LEU A 9 -41.02 14.31 22.66
CA LEU A 9 -41.45 13.26 23.59
C LEU A 9 -40.23 12.70 24.36
N LEU A 10 -39.83 13.48 25.37
CA LEU A 10 -39.08 12.99 26.52
C LEU A 10 -40.06 12.25 27.42
N LEU A 11 -39.86 10.95 27.64
CA LEU A 11 -40.38 10.27 28.83
C LEU A 11 -39.29 9.41 29.46
N LEU A 12 -38.79 9.95 30.57
CA LEU A 12 -38.07 9.29 31.65
C LEU A 12 -38.95 8.21 32.28
N ILE A 13 -38.42 7.00 32.47
CA ILE A 13 -38.68 6.23 33.70
C ILE A 13 -37.38 5.56 34.13
N ALA A 14 -36.83 6.06 35.23
CA ALA A 14 -35.83 5.39 36.05
C ALA A 14 -36.54 4.33 36.92
N ALA A 15 -35.98 3.13 36.98
CA ALA A 15 -36.28 2.18 38.04
C ALA A 15 -34.98 1.49 38.47
N LEU A 16 -34.45 1.95 39.61
CA LEU A 16 -33.46 1.26 40.42
C LEU A 16 -34.03 -0.08 40.86
N ALA A 17 -33.30 -1.16 40.59
CA ALA A 17 -33.38 -2.39 41.37
C ALA A 17 -31.96 -2.78 41.78
N ALA A 18 -31.64 -2.53 43.04
CA ALA A 18 -30.46 -3.05 43.70
C ALA A 18 -30.67 -4.55 43.97
N ILE A 19 -29.73 -5.38 43.52
CA ILE A 19 -29.64 -6.80 43.86
C ILE A 19 -28.25 -7.03 44.48
N PRO A 20 -28.17 -7.77 45.61
CA PRO A 20 -27.00 -7.82 46.47
C PRO A 20 -25.81 -8.57 45.84
N ALA A 21 -24.63 -8.14 46.26
CA ALA A 21 -23.35 -8.78 45.98
C ALA A 21 -23.32 -10.22 46.51
N CYS A 22 -23.20 -11.19 45.60
CA CYS A 22 -22.49 -12.44 45.87
C CYS A 22 -21.20 -12.42 45.06
N ALA A 23 -20.11 -12.15 45.77
CA ALA A 23 -18.75 -12.34 45.30
C ALA A 23 -18.54 -13.80 44.93
N THR A 24 -18.48 -14.08 43.64
CA THR A 24 -17.77 -15.24 43.12
C THR A 24 -16.70 -14.66 42.22
N GLY A 25 -15.52 -14.43 42.80
CA GLY A 25 -14.33 -14.06 42.05
C GLY A 25 -13.91 -15.24 41.21
N GLU A 26 -14.51 -15.38 40.04
CA GLU A 26 -13.96 -16.19 38.98
C GLU A 26 -12.66 -15.50 38.56
N ARG A 27 -11.53 -16.06 39.03
CA ARG A 27 -10.23 -15.72 38.47
C ARG A 27 -10.32 -16.06 37.00
N VAL A 28 -10.57 -15.04 36.17
CA VAL A 28 -10.19 -15.07 34.77
C VAL A 28 -8.68 -15.20 34.79
N SER A 29 -8.19 -16.43 34.73
CA SER A 29 -6.82 -16.71 34.32
C SER A 29 -6.62 -15.92 33.02
N PRO A 30 -5.58 -15.07 32.92
CA PRO A 30 -5.22 -14.53 31.64
C PRO A 30 -4.87 -15.73 30.78
N THR A 31 -5.75 -16.05 29.82
CA THR A 31 -5.47 -17.00 28.76
C THR A 31 -4.21 -16.49 28.11
N VAL A 32 -3.08 -17.12 28.43
CA VAL A 32 -1.83 -16.91 27.71
C VAL A 32 -2.18 -17.26 26.28
N ALA A 33 -2.29 -16.26 25.42
CA ALA A 33 -2.54 -16.48 24.02
C ALA A 33 -1.40 -17.37 23.52
N GLU A 34 -1.73 -18.61 23.19
CA GLU A 34 -0.83 -19.54 22.54
C GLU A 34 -0.19 -18.82 21.34
N PRO A 35 1.15 -18.72 21.26
CA PRO A 35 1.84 -17.98 20.20
C PRO A 35 1.40 -18.39 18.78
N GLY A 36 0.93 -19.63 18.61
CA GLY A 36 0.44 -20.14 17.33
C GLY A 36 -0.91 -19.58 16.86
N GLY A 37 -1.73 -19.01 17.75
CA GLY A 37 -3.04 -18.44 17.41
C GLY A 37 -2.94 -17.13 16.64
N ASP A 38 -1.92 -16.33 16.94
CA ASP A 38 -1.66 -15.05 16.28
C ASP A 38 -1.05 -15.26 14.89
N ILE A 39 -0.06 -16.16 14.79
CA ILE A 39 0.57 -16.55 13.51
C ILE A 39 -0.47 -17.07 12.52
N SER A 40 -1.36 -17.96 12.95
CA SER A 40 -2.41 -18.53 12.09
C SER A 40 -3.38 -17.47 11.57
N ARG A 41 -3.67 -16.45 12.38
CA ARG A 41 -4.55 -15.34 11.97
C ARG A 41 -3.85 -14.43 10.98
N ALA A 42 -2.62 -14.03 11.26
CA ALA A 42 -1.81 -13.19 10.40
C ALA A 42 -1.55 -13.86 9.03
N LEU A 43 -1.32 -15.18 9.01
CA LEU A 43 -1.17 -15.95 7.76
C LEU A 43 -2.44 -15.87 6.90
N ARG A 44 -3.61 -16.15 7.47
CA ARG A 44 -4.89 -16.04 6.74
C ARG A 44 -5.14 -14.61 6.23
N GLN A 45 -4.71 -13.61 6.99
CA GLN A 45 -4.82 -12.21 6.57
C GLN A 45 -3.91 -11.90 5.37
N ALA A 46 -2.67 -12.39 5.38
CA ALA A 46 -1.74 -12.24 4.26
C ALA A 46 -2.25 -12.94 2.98
N GLU A 47 -2.83 -14.14 3.14
CA GLU A 47 -3.49 -14.88 2.05
C GLU A 47 -4.68 -14.10 1.48
N HIS A 48 -5.50 -13.50 2.35
CA HIS A 48 -6.64 -12.68 1.94
C HIS A 48 -6.19 -11.45 1.13
N TYR A 49 -5.18 -10.72 1.61
CA TYR A 49 -4.62 -9.58 0.86
C TYR A 49 -4.03 -10.00 -0.49
N THR A 50 -3.38 -11.17 -0.54
CA THR A 50 -2.87 -11.74 -1.79
C THR A 50 -4.01 -11.99 -2.79
N ALA A 51 -5.13 -12.56 -2.34
CA ALA A 51 -6.30 -12.83 -3.17
C ALA A 51 -6.96 -11.55 -3.71
N LEU A 52 -6.93 -10.45 -2.94
CA LEU A 52 -7.43 -9.14 -3.36
C LEU A 52 -6.44 -8.37 -4.24
N GLY A 53 -5.21 -8.85 -4.41
CA GLY A 53 -4.15 -8.14 -5.13
C GLY A 53 -3.55 -6.96 -4.35
N GLN A 54 -3.79 -6.89 -3.04
CA GLN A 54 -3.22 -5.92 -2.11
C GLN A 54 -1.81 -6.38 -1.71
N TYR A 55 -0.89 -6.25 -2.66
CA TYR A 55 0.42 -6.89 -2.59
C TYR A 55 1.39 -6.26 -1.60
N ALA A 56 1.28 -4.95 -1.34
CA ALA A 56 2.10 -4.28 -0.35
C ALA A 56 1.82 -4.87 1.03
N GLU A 57 0.54 -4.91 1.40
CA GLU A 57 0.04 -5.44 2.66
C GLU A 57 0.35 -6.93 2.81
N ALA A 58 0.11 -7.71 1.75
CA ALA A 58 0.40 -9.14 1.75
C ALA A 58 1.89 -9.43 2.00
N LEU A 59 2.79 -8.83 1.20
CA LEU A 59 4.23 -9.11 1.29
C LEU A 59 4.85 -8.57 2.58
N MET A 60 4.35 -7.45 3.12
CA MET A 60 4.78 -6.95 4.44
C MET A 60 4.42 -7.94 5.55
N LEU A 61 3.20 -8.48 5.55
CA LEU A 61 2.80 -9.48 6.55
C LEU A 61 3.60 -10.78 6.43
N TYR A 62 3.86 -11.24 5.20
CA TYR A 62 4.72 -12.41 5.01
C TYR A 62 6.16 -12.17 5.49
N ALA A 63 6.71 -10.96 5.28
CA ALA A 63 8.02 -10.60 5.79
C ALA A 63 8.06 -10.65 7.32
N GLU A 64 7.07 -10.06 7.99
CA GLU A 64 6.95 -10.08 9.46
C GLU A 64 6.78 -11.50 10.01
N LEU A 65 5.88 -12.29 9.41
CA LEU A 65 5.67 -13.69 9.75
C LEU A 65 6.97 -14.50 9.63
N TYR A 66 7.67 -14.35 8.51
CA TYR A 66 8.94 -15.04 8.30
C TYR A 66 10.02 -14.59 9.28
N ASP A 67 10.08 -13.30 9.60
CA ASP A 67 11.01 -12.77 10.59
C ASP A 67 10.75 -13.29 12.01
N SER A 68 9.49 -13.54 12.35
CA SER A 68 9.09 -14.05 13.66
C SER A 68 9.41 -15.54 13.86
N CYS A 69 9.02 -16.40 12.91
CA CYS A 69 9.05 -17.85 13.12
C CYS A 69 10.10 -18.60 12.30
N LYS A 70 10.65 -17.97 11.25
CA LYS A 70 11.61 -18.60 10.31
C LYS A 70 11.11 -19.95 9.74
N ASP A 71 9.79 -20.08 9.60
CA ASP A 71 9.13 -21.27 9.09
C ASP A 71 9.31 -21.43 7.57
N GLY A 72 9.60 -22.64 7.13
CA GLY A 72 9.87 -22.95 5.71
C GLY A 72 8.65 -22.81 4.80
N ASN A 73 7.45 -23.15 5.28
CA ASN A 73 6.22 -23.03 4.47
C ASN A 73 5.85 -21.56 4.27
N ILE A 74 6.05 -20.73 5.30
CA ILE A 74 5.89 -19.27 5.18
C ILE A 74 6.91 -18.72 4.19
N ALA A 75 8.18 -19.16 4.25
CA ALA A 75 9.19 -18.75 3.28
C ALA A 75 8.82 -19.11 1.83
N GLU A 76 8.36 -20.35 1.60
CA GLU A 76 7.91 -20.80 0.28
C GLU A 76 6.76 -19.97 -0.26
N THR A 77 5.76 -19.70 0.58
CA THR A 77 4.59 -18.89 0.22
C THR A 77 5.00 -17.45 -0.07
N TYR A 78 5.85 -16.86 0.78
CA TYR A 78 6.36 -15.51 0.60
C TYR A 78 7.09 -15.36 -0.73
N ILE A 79 7.99 -16.30 -1.04
CA ILE A 79 8.70 -16.38 -2.32
C ILE A 79 7.74 -16.53 -3.49
N ALA A 80 6.71 -17.38 -3.37
CA ALA A 80 5.72 -17.61 -4.41
C ALA A 80 4.93 -16.33 -4.74
N VAL A 81 4.48 -15.59 -3.72
CA VAL A 81 3.80 -14.30 -3.91
C VAL A 81 4.76 -13.28 -4.55
N GLY A 82 6.01 -13.20 -4.11
CA GLY A 82 7.03 -12.35 -4.74
C GLY A 82 7.23 -12.65 -6.23
N LYS A 83 7.25 -13.93 -6.62
CA LYS A 83 7.30 -14.34 -8.04
C LYS A 83 6.05 -13.88 -8.80
N GLN A 84 4.86 -14.08 -8.24
CA GLN A 84 3.60 -13.66 -8.84
C GLN A 84 3.57 -12.14 -9.10
N VAL A 85 3.98 -11.35 -8.11
CA VAL A 85 4.01 -9.88 -8.21
C VAL A 85 5.00 -9.43 -9.27
N ARG A 86 6.19 -10.05 -9.34
CA ARG A 86 7.17 -9.74 -10.39
C ARG A 86 6.64 -10.05 -11.78
N GLU A 87 5.99 -11.20 -11.99
CA GLU A 87 5.36 -11.48 -13.29
C GLU A 87 4.27 -10.47 -13.67
N LYS A 88 3.49 -9.98 -12.69
CA LYS A 88 2.50 -8.92 -12.92
C LYS A 88 3.19 -7.60 -13.31
N ALA A 89 4.27 -7.23 -12.62
CA ALA A 89 5.07 -6.05 -12.92
C ALA A 89 5.65 -6.13 -14.34
N ASP A 90 6.22 -7.27 -14.71
CA ASP A 90 6.81 -7.53 -16.03
C ASP A 90 5.75 -7.42 -17.13
N ARG A 91 4.55 -7.97 -16.91
CA ARG A 91 3.42 -7.84 -17.85
C ARG A 91 2.94 -6.39 -17.98
N ALA A 92 2.88 -5.64 -16.88
CA ALA A 92 2.52 -4.23 -16.91
C ALA A 92 3.57 -3.42 -17.70
N LEU A 93 4.85 -3.70 -17.49
CA LEU A 93 5.95 -3.08 -18.22
C LEU A 93 5.89 -3.37 -19.72
N GLN A 94 5.63 -4.63 -20.11
CA GLN A 94 5.45 -5.03 -21.51
C GLN A 94 4.28 -4.30 -22.18
N LYS A 95 3.21 -4.03 -21.42
CA LYS A 95 2.05 -3.24 -21.87
C LYS A 95 2.30 -1.73 -21.84
N ARG A 96 3.51 -1.29 -21.45
CA ARG A 96 3.88 0.12 -21.26
C ARG A 96 3.04 0.83 -20.19
N ASP A 97 2.44 0.07 -19.27
CA ASP A 97 1.82 0.61 -18.06
C ASP A 97 2.91 0.84 -17.01
N PHE A 98 3.73 1.86 -17.24
CA PHE A 98 4.89 2.18 -16.41
C PHE A 98 4.52 2.58 -14.99
N ALA A 99 3.33 3.14 -14.78
CA ALA A 99 2.86 3.51 -13.45
C ALA A 99 2.57 2.25 -12.64
N HIS A 100 1.76 1.34 -13.17
CA HIS A 100 1.44 0.09 -12.48
C HIS A 100 2.66 -0.81 -12.31
N ALA A 101 3.51 -0.91 -13.34
CA ALA A 101 4.77 -1.66 -13.25
C ALA A 101 5.69 -1.10 -12.16
N GLY A 102 5.91 0.23 -12.14
CA GLY A 102 6.74 0.91 -11.16
C GLY A 102 6.27 0.65 -9.73
N SER A 103 4.97 0.78 -9.47
CA SER A 103 4.39 0.48 -8.14
C SER A 103 4.63 -0.97 -7.72
N LEU A 104 4.43 -1.96 -8.60
CA LEU A 104 4.66 -3.37 -8.25
C LEU A 104 6.15 -3.67 -8.00
N TYR A 105 7.07 -3.06 -8.75
CA TYR A 105 8.50 -3.21 -8.48
C TYR A 105 8.95 -2.54 -7.18
N SER A 106 8.36 -1.40 -6.81
CA SER A 106 8.63 -0.74 -5.51
C SER A 106 8.13 -1.61 -4.36
N VAL A 107 6.93 -2.19 -4.46
CA VAL A 107 6.41 -3.16 -3.48
C VAL A 107 7.37 -4.33 -3.27
N LEU A 108 7.90 -4.92 -4.35
CA LEU A 108 8.89 -6.00 -4.23
C LEU A 108 10.16 -5.55 -3.53
N LEU A 109 10.67 -4.37 -3.88
CA LEU A 109 11.89 -3.82 -3.30
C LEU A 109 11.73 -3.52 -1.81
N GLU A 110 10.57 -2.95 -1.42
CA GLU A 110 10.24 -2.57 -0.04
C GLU A 110 9.93 -3.77 0.84
N SER A 111 9.34 -4.83 0.28
CA SER A 111 9.01 -6.04 1.03
C SER A 111 10.23 -6.78 1.57
N ARG A 112 11.40 -6.63 0.94
CA ARG A 112 12.62 -7.38 1.22
C ARG A 112 12.53 -8.88 0.86
N VAL A 113 11.63 -9.25 -0.06
CA VAL A 113 11.48 -10.64 -0.54
C VAL A 113 12.74 -11.17 -1.26
N THR A 114 13.64 -10.28 -1.65
CA THR A 114 14.95 -10.58 -2.26
C THR A 114 16.10 -10.64 -1.25
N ASP A 115 15.82 -10.57 0.06
CA ASP A 115 16.85 -10.66 1.09
C ASP A 115 17.50 -12.04 1.14
N ALA A 116 18.81 -12.06 1.36
CA ALA A 116 19.62 -13.28 1.40
C ALA A 116 19.22 -14.26 2.52
N ALA A 117 18.43 -13.80 3.50
CA ALA A 117 17.95 -14.64 4.60
C ALA A 117 16.84 -15.61 4.18
N LEU A 118 16.24 -15.46 3.01
CA LEU A 118 15.21 -16.37 2.52
C LEU A 118 15.83 -17.62 1.87
N PRO A 119 15.40 -18.84 2.26
CA PRO A 119 15.85 -20.08 1.67
C PRO A 119 15.25 -20.23 0.26
N GLY A 120 15.90 -19.66 -0.74
CA GLY A 120 15.46 -19.82 -2.12
C GLY A 120 16.05 -18.77 -3.05
N LYS A 121 16.51 -19.21 -4.22
CA LYS A 121 17.01 -18.30 -5.24
C LYS A 121 15.85 -17.78 -6.08
N LEU A 122 15.47 -16.53 -5.86
CA LEU A 122 14.66 -15.80 -6.82
C LEU A 122 15.47 -15.60 -8.11
N SER A 123 14.80 -15.60 -9.26
CA SER A 123 15.46 -15.29 -10.54
C SER A 123 15.64 -13.78 -10.75
N PHE A 124 15.44 -12.98 -9.71
CA PHE A 124 15.58 -11.52 -9.67
C PHE A 124 16.12 -11.10 -8.31
N ASP A 125 16.73 -9.92 -8.27
CA ASP A 125 17.38 -9.34 -7.10
C ASP A 125 17.09 -7.83 -7.00
N ASN A 126 17.63 -7.18 -5.97
CA ASN A 126 17.50 -5.74 -5.77
C ASN A 126 17.99 -4.91 -6.96
N ASP A 127 19.05 -5.35 -7.64
CA ASP A 127 19.61 -4.62 -8.77
C ASP A 127 18.69 -4.70 -9.99
N TYR A 128 18.09 -5.86 -10.23
CA TYR A 128 17.02 -6.00 -11.21
C TYR A 128 15.85 -5.06 -10.91
N LEU A 129 15.33 -5.05 -9.68
CA LEU A 129 14.19 -4.20 -9.30
C LEU A 129 14.50 -2.72 -9.47
N LYS A 130 15.69 -2.27 -9.03
CA LYS A 130 16.15 -0.88 -9.22
C LYS A 130 16.28 -0.50 -10.69
N ARG A 131 16.77 -1.41 -11.55
CA ARG A 131 16.82 -1.16 -13.00
C ARG A 131 15.43 -0.99 -13.59
N GLN A 132 14.47 -1.85 -13.23
CA GLN A 132 13.11 -1.73 -13.76
C GLN A 132 12.38 -0.48 -13.26
N LEU A 133 12.55 -0.11 -11.98
CA LEU A 133 12.05 1.15 -11.43
C LEU A 133 12.61 2.36 -12.20
N LYS A 134 13.91 2.35 -12.49
CA LYS A 134 14.55 3.38 -13.32
C LYS A 134 13.94 3.44 -14.72
N THR A 135 13.71 2.30 -15.36
CA THR A 135 13.05 2.24 -16.67
C THR A 135 11.64 2.84 -16.63
N CYS A 136 10.83 2.50 -15.63
CA CYS A 136 9.48 3.05 -15.46
C CYS A 136 9.51 4.57 -15.24
N SER A 137 10.39 5.04 -14.35
CA SER A 137 10.58 6.46 -14.05
C SER A 137 11.01 7.25 -15.29
N GLN A 138 11.98 6.75 -16.06
CA GLN A 138 12.46 7.40 -17.28
C GLN A 138 11.37 7.52 -18.34
N ALA A 139 10.58 6.48 -18.56
CA ALA A 139 9.51 6.49 -19.55
C ALA A 139 8.38 7.50 -19.19
N LEU A 140 8.02 7.58 -17.91
CA LEU A 140 7.04 8.57 -17.42
C LEU A 140 7.59 9.99 -17.47
N LEU A 141 8.88 10.18 -17.15
CA LEU A 141 9.56 11.47 -17.24
C LEU A 141 9.55 11.98 -18.68
N GLU A 142 9.93 11.13 -19.63
CA GLU A 142 9.90 11.44 -21.07
C GLU A 142 8.49 11.79 -21.54
N THR A 143 7.50 10.99 -21.14
CA THR A 143 6.08 11.26 -21.44
C THR A 143 5.67 12.65 -20.96
N GLY A 144 6.00 13.01 -19.72
CA GLY A 144 5.67 14.33 -19.18
C GLY A 144 6.45 15.46 -19.87
N LEU A 145 7.71 15.25 -20.25
CA LEU A 145 8.49 16.24 -21.00
C LEU A 145 7.91 16.52 -22.40
N ILE A 146 7.44 15.48 -23.09
CA ILE A 146 6.75 15.65 -24.39
C ILE A 146 5.49 16.50 -24.20
N LYS A 147 4.63 16.15 -23.23
CA LYS A 147 3.41 16.91 -22.94
C LYS A 147 3.70 18.35 -22.52
N TYR A 148 4.74 18.56 -21.74
CA TYR A 148 5.16 19.89 -21.31
C TYR A 148 5.58 20.77 -22.51
N ARG A 149 6.34 20.21 -23.46
CA ARG A 149 6.74 20.92 -24.69
C ARG A 149 5.57 21.22 -25.60
N ASP A 150 4.55 20.37 -25.60
CA ASP A 150 3.28 20.59 -26.29
C ASP A 150 2.33 21.56 -25.55
N GLU A 151 2.81 22.23 -24.49
CA GLU A 151 2.02 23.11 -23.60
C GLU A 151 0.82 22.42 -22.90
N LYS A 152 0.77 21.09 -22.95
CA LYS A 152 -0.23 20.26 -22.26
C LYS A 152 0.16 20.05 -20.80
N LEU A 153 0.18 21.14 -20.05
CA LEU A 153 0.72 21.17 -18.68
C LEU A 153 0.00 20.22 -17.72
N ASP A 154 -1.33 20.08 -17.84
CA ASP A 154 -2.09 19.14 -17.00
C ASP A 154 -1.70 17.68 -17.27
N GLU A 155 -1.53 17.31 -18.55
CA GLU A 155 -1.09 15.97 -18.92
C GLU A 155 0.37 15.70 -18.52
N ALA A 156 1.23 16.73 -18.58
CA ALA A 156 2.62 16.63 -18.13
C ALA A 156 2.70 16.37 -16.62
N ILE A 157 1.96 17.15 -15.83
CA ILE A 157 1.88 16.98 -14.37
C ILE A 157 1.36 15.58 -14.03
N ALA A 158 0.28 15.14 -14.68
CA ALA A 158 -0.29 13.81 -14.42
C ALA A 158 0.69 12.67 -14.76
N ALA A 159 1.54 12.82 -15.79
CA ALA A 159 2.58 11.84 -16.11
C ALA A 159 3.68 11.78 -15.03
N TRP A 160 4.07 12.94 -14.49
CA TRP A 160 5.08 13.05 -13.44
C TRP A 160 4.57 12.61 -12.07
N GLU A 161 3.32 12.88 -11.72
CA GLU A 161 2.69 12.40 -10.48
C GLU A 161 2.67 10.87 -10.39
N LYS A 162 2.53 10.18 -11.53
CA LYS A 162 2.64 8.71 -11.59
C LYS A 162 4.00 8.18 -11.13
N ILE A 163 5.08 8.97 -11.25
CA ILE A 163 6.41 8.58 -10.73
C ILE A 163 6.40 8.66 -9.21
N LEU A 164 5.72 9.66 -8.62
CA LEU A 164 5.64 9.83 -7.18
C LEU A 164 4.87 8.70 -6.48
N ALA A 165 4.05 7.95 -7.22
CA ALA A 165 3.36 6.77 -6.70
C ALA A 165 4.32 5.62 -6.30
N PHE A 166 5.55 5.60 -6.82
CA PHE A 166 6.58 4.60 -6.48
C PHE A 166 7.95 5.21 -6.13
N ASP A 167 8.08 6.53 -6.22
CA ASP A 167 9.26 7.30 -5.79
C ASP A 167 8.80 8.66 -5.21
N PRO A 168 8.13 8.65 -4.03
CA PRO A 168 7.51 9.86 -3.46
C PRO A 168 8.54 10.93 -3.07
N GLY A 169 9.80 10.54 -2.85
CA GLY A 169 10.90 11.43 -2.49
C GLY A 169 11.62 12.07 -3.69
N ASN A 170 11.16 11.86 -4.93
CA ASN A 170 11.87 12.30 -6.11
C ASN A 170 11.89 13.83 -6.27
N LYS A 171 12.95 14.46 -5.77
CA LYS A 171 13.15 15.92 -5.80
C LYS A 171 13.12 16.52 -7.21
N THR A 172 13.55 15.75 -8.22
CA THR A 172 13.54 16.22 -9.61
C THR A 172 12.12 16.33 -10.14
N ILE A 173 11.31 15.29 -9.92
CA ILE A 173 9.91 15.25 -10.33
C ILE A 173 9.07 16.28 -9.57
N LEU A 174 9.28 16.43 -8.25
CA LEU A 174 8.61 17.46 -7.45
C LEU A 174 8.87 18.88 -7.99
N LYS A 175 10.12 19.19 -8.37
CA LYS A 175 10.48 20.49 -8.97
C LYS A 175 9.86 20.68 -10.36
N ALA A 176 9.79 19.62 -11.16
CA ALA A 176 9.17 19.68 -12.49
C ALA A 176 7.67 19.99 -12.38
N ILE A 177 6.97 19.30 -11.46
CA ILE A 177 5.56 19.54 -11.16
C ILE A 177 5.33 20.97 -10.64
N ASP A 178 6.17 21.48 -9.72
CA ASP A 178 6.06 22.86 -9.23
C ASP A 178 6.22 23.88 -10.37
N THR A 179 7.21 23.69 -11.23
CA THR A 179 7.43 24.56 -12.41
C THR A 179 6.23 24.58 -13.34
N ALA A 180 5.71 23.40 -13.72
CA ALA A 180 4.54 23.30 -14.59
C ALA A 180 3.28 23.90 -13.94
N ASN A 181 3.11 23.75 -12.62
CA ASN A 181 2.01 24.37 -11.89
C ASN A 181 2.06 25.89 -11.95
N ARG A 182 3.23 26.49 -11.75
CA ARG A 182 3.41 27.96 -11.85
C ARG A 182 3.07 28.45 -13.26
N GLN A 183 3.56 27.78 -14.30
CA GLN A 183 3.25 28.14 -15.69
C GLN A 183 1.75 28.01 -15.98
N ARG A 184 1.12 26.89 -15.60
CA ARG A 184 -0.32 26.64 -15.77
C ARG A 184 -1.15 27.74 -15.11
N ASN A 185 -0.79 28.14 -13.90
CA ASN A 185 -1.50 29.19 -13.17
C ASN A 185 -1.30 30.57 -13.78
N SER A 186 -0.13 30.85 -14.36
CA SER A 186 0.12 32.07 -15.12
C SER A 186 -0.79 32.14 -16.35
N LEU A 187 -0.86 31.06 -17.15
CA LEU A 187 -1.69 31.01 -18.35
C LEU A 187 -3.18 31.19 -18.04
N LYS A 188 -3.66 30.59 -16.94
CA LYS A 188 -5.06 30.77 -16.47
C LYS A 188 -5.40 32.21 -16.05
N ARG A 189 -4.40 33.03 -15.78
CA ARG A 189 -4.55 34.44 -15.36
C ARG A 189 -4.36 35.41 -16.53
N MET A 190 -4.00 34.92 -17.71
CA MET A 190 -3.92 35.75 -18.91
C MET A 190 -5.34 35.95 -19.47
N PRO A 191 -5.79 37.21 -19.63
CA PRO A 191 -7.12 37.54 -20.14
C PRO A 191 -7.27 37.25 -21.64
#